data_AF-A0A8K1CHV4-F1
#
_entry.id   AF-A0A8K1CHV4-F1
#
_cell.length_a   1.000
_cell.length_b   1.000
_cell.length_c   1.000
_cell.angle_alpha   90.00
_cell.angle_beta   90.00
_cell.angle_gamma   90.00
#
_symmetry.space_group_name_H-M   'P 1'
#
loop_
_entity.id
_entity.type
_entity.pdbx_description
1 polymer ?
#
loop_
_entity_poly.entity_id
_entity_poly.type
_entity_poly.pdbx_seq_one_letter_code
_entity_poly.pdbx_strand_id
1 'polypeptide(L)'
;MREMVLVGLRPSASTNPKHHIPTSTSGSTAVSTPKAVTLQRPKMNATATMMPTMLPAVSRKRKIILDSFPEHKRHRTWTELEYEMMLEEATLLCEELELLLAVAADLCRDLTCDPSQVQHFTATLRQIEEHLVSTDDLTERQVRVMCQQMIAMMQYLCQRHYDHFGLIEMQDQLRECRDRFMRFICQYAAMVGLYQ
;
A
#
# COMPACT_ATOMS: atom_id res chain seq x y z
N MET A 1 -53.13 5.26 28.17
CA MET A 1 -53.57 5.42 26.77
C MET A 1 -52.61 4.63 25.88
N ARG A 2 -53.17 3.63 25.17
CA ARG A 2 -52.67 2.88 24.01
C ARG A 2 -51.41 1.99 24.17
N GLU A 3 -51.68 0.72 24.46
CA GLU A 3 -51.08 -0.42 23.75
C GLU A 3 -51.58 -0.48 22.29
N MET A 4 -50.76 -0.99 21.36
CA MET A 4 -51.16 -1.74 20.15
C MET A 4 -49.89 -2.31 19.47
N VAL A 5 -49.61 -3.61 19.58
CA VAL A 5 -49.99 -4.74 18.68
C VAL A 5 -48.91 -5.08 17.64
N LEU A 6 -48.45 -6.33 17.76
CA LEU A 6 -47.62 -7.13 16.87
C LEU A 6 -48.46 -7.68 15.69
N VAL A 7 -48.00 -7.57 14.45
CA VAL A 7 -48.34 -8.42 13.27
C VAL A 7 -47.14 -8.28 12.31
N GLY A 8 -46.35 -9.29 11.90
CA GLY A 8 -46.67 -10.65 11.48
C GLY A 8 -46.85 -10.69 9.96
N LEU A 9 -45.97 -11.39 9.22
CA LEU A 9 -46.18 -12.09 7.93
C LEU A 9 -44.96 -12.01 6.96
N ARG A 10 -44.29 -13.15 6.81
CA ARG A 10 -43.53 -13.64 5.62
C ARG A 10 -44.53 -14.33 4.65
N PRO A 11 -44.13 -14.98 3.54
CA PRO A 11 -43.21 -14.61 2.44
C PRO A 11 -43.88 -14.81 1.04
N SER A 12 -43.24 -14.41 -0.06
CA SER A 12 -43.60 -14.90 -1.41
C SER A 12 -42.37 -15.24 -2.23
N ALA A 13 -42.34 -16.46 -2.74
CA ALA A 13 -41.41 -17.00 -3.73
C ALA A 13 -42.01 -16.93 -5.15
N SER A 14 -41.27 -17.49 -6.11
CA SER A 14 -41.58 -17.69 -7.55
C SER A 14 -41.11 -16.53 -8.46
N THR A 15 -40.42 -16.72 -9.60
CA THR A 15 -40.35 -17.84 -10.55
C THR A 15 -39.06 -17.74 -11.39
N ASN A 16 -38.50 -18.89 -11.76
CA ASN A 16 -37.50 -19.10 -12.81
C ASN A 16 -38.19 -19.11 -14.20
N PRO A 17 -37.51 -18.78 -15.31
CA PRO A 17 -37.37 -19.83 -16.34
C PRO A 17 -36.03 -19.88 -17.09
N LYS A 18 -35.73 -21.12 -17.51
CA LYS A 18 -34.68 -21.60 -18.41
C LYS A 18 -34.84 -21.12 -19.86
N HIS A 19 -33.72 -21.17 -20.61
CA HIS A 19 -33.50 -21.52 -22.04
C HIS A 19 -32.26 -20.72 -22.51
N HIS A 20 -31.30 -21.15 -23.34
CA HIS A 20 -31.09 -22.31 -24.22
C HIS A 20 -29.58 -22.34 -24.58
N ILE A 21 -29.00 -23.54 -24.80
CA ILE A 21 -27.67 -23.77 -25.40
C ILE A 21 -27.82 -23.85 -26.94
N PRO A 22 -26.82 -23.47 -27.75
CA PRO A 22 -25.99 -24.46 -28.48
C PRO A 22 -24.48 -24.10 -28.53
N THR A 23 -23.57 -25.00 -28.16
CA THR A 23 -22.80 -26.00 -28.94
C THR A 23 -21.75 -25.50 -29.94
N SER A 24 -20.49 -25.85 -29.61
CA SER A 24 -19.36 -26.28 -30.46
C SER A 24 -18.77 -25.37 -31.55
N THR A 25 -17.46 -25.09 -31.44
CA THR A 25 -16.52 -25.43 -32.53
C THR A 25 -15.12 -25.67 -31.98
N SER A 26 -14.64 -26.89 -32.16
CA SER A 26 -13.25 -27.33 -32.01
C SER A 26 -12.49 -27.06 -33.30
N GLY A 27 -11.30 -26.45 -33.21
CA GLY A 27 -10.38 -26.24 -34.32
C GLY A 27 -8.92 -26.37 -33.86
N SER A 28 -8.32 -27.53 -34.14
CA SER A 28 -6.88 -27.76 -34.10
C SER A 28 -6.21 -27.15 -35.33
N THR A 29 -5.09 -26.43 -35.15
CA THR A 29 -4.00 -26.38 -36.14
C THR A 29 -2.67 -26.02 -35.50
N ALA A 30 -1.76 -27.00 -35.57
CA ALA A 30 -0.34 -26.91 -35.93
C ALA A 30 0.56 -25.78 -35.39
N VAL A 31 1.49 -26.19 -34.53
CA VAL A 31 2.96 -26.07 -34.66
C VAL A 31 3.46 -25.31 -35.90
N SER A 32 4.21 -24.24 -35.68
CA SER A 32 5.41 -23.94 -36.48
C SER A 32 6.31 -22.91 -35.79
N THR A 33 7.46 -23.38 -35.31
CA THR A 33 8.66 -22.56 -35.04
C THR A 33 9.24 -22.03 -36.35
N PRO A 34 9.87 -20.84 -36.32
CA PRO A 34 11.20 -20.78 -36.94
C PRO A 34 12.23 -19.98 -36.13
N LYS A 35 13.35 -20.67 -35.91
CA LYS A 35 14.76 -20.27 -36.13
C LYS A 35 15.23 -18.88 -35.64
N ALA A 36 16.18 -18.99 -34.73
CA ALA A 36 17.21 -18.02 -34.39
C ALA A 36 17.80 -17.31 -35.61
N VAL A 37 17.82 -15.97 -35.54
CA VAL A 37 18.70 -15.11 -36.32
C VAL A 37 19.78 -14.61 -35.39
N THR A 38 20.99 -15.13 -35.57
CA THR A 38 22.24 -14.59 -35.03
C THR A 38 22.79 -13.62 -36.07
N LEU A 39 22.90 -12.33 -35.74
CA LEU A 39 23.84 -11.43 -36.42
C LEU A 39 24.09 -10.16 -35.60
N GLN A 40 25.39 -9.92 -35.41
CA GLN A 40 26.07 -8.64 -35.20
C GLN A 40 26.07 -7.97 -33.82
N ARG A 41 27.20 -8.21 -33.14
CA ARG A 41 27.93 -7.22 -32.34
C ARG A 41 28.18 -5.93 -33.13
N PRO A 42 27.98 -4.77 -32.48
CA PRO A 42 28.96 -3.68 -32.51
C PRO A 42 29.73 -3.61 -31.19
N LYS A 43 31.07 -3.60 -31.29
CA LYS A 43 31.96 -3.12 -30.22
C LYS A 43 31.81 -1.61 -30.13
N MET A 44 31.45 -1.08 -28.97
CA MET A 44 31.81 0.28 -28.60
C MET A 44 32.35 0.26 -27.18
N ASN A 45 33.61 0.69 -27.08
CA ASN A 45 34.34 0.84 -25.84
C ASN A 45 33.82 2.11 -25.17
N ALA A 46 33.30 2.00 -23.95
CA ALA A 46 33.08 3.14 -23.09
C ALA A 46 33.91 2.92 -21.82
N THR A 47 35.07 3.56 -21.80
CA THR A 47 35.87 3.76 -20.59
C THR A 47 35.05 4.67 -19.68
N ALA A 48 34.26 4.08 -18.78
CA ALA A 48 33.57 4.82 -17.74
C ALA A 48 34.58 5.13 -16.64
N THR A 49 34.95 6.41 -16.58
CA THR A 49 35.69 7.05 -15.49
C THR A 49 35.04 6.70 -14.15
N MET A 50 35.74 5.91 -13.34
CA MET A 50 35.38 5.71 -11.94
C MET A 50 35.71 6.98 -11.16
N MET A 51 34.67 7.70 -10.73
CA MET A 51 34.76 8.63 -9.61
C MET A 51 34.09 7.95 -8.42
N PRO A 52 34.83 7.61 -7.34
CA PRO A 52 34.18 7.23 -6.10
C PRO A 52 33.66 8.51 -5.44
N THR A 53 32.35 8.76 -5.57
CA THR A 53 31.67 9.72 -4.69
C THR A 53 31.68 9.14 -3.28
N MET A 54 32.66 9.57 -2.49
CA MET A 54 32.69 9.42 -1.04
C MET A 54 31.55 10.26 -0.46
N LEU A 55 30.35 9.69 -0.38
CA LEU A 55 29.35 10.18 0.55
C LEU A 55 29.82 9.82 1.97
N PRO A 56 29.82 10.74 2.93
CA PRO A 56 30.12 10.40 4.31
C PRO A 56 28.98 9.52 4.81
N ALA A 57 29.23 8.21 4.90
CA ALA A 57 28.43 7.30 5.69
C ALA A 57 28.54 7.73 7.15
N VAL A 58 27.71 8.67 7.57
CA VAL A 58 27.40 8.87 8.99
C VAL A 58 26.43 7.75 9.37
N SER A 59 26.95 6.52 9.37
CA SER A 59 26.32 5.36 10.00
C SER A 59 26.38 5.59 11.52
N ARG A 60 25.55 6.49 12.01
CA ARG A 60 25.30 6.64 13.44
C ARG A 60 24.35 5.52 13.84
N LYS A 61 24.93 4.53 14.50
CA LYS A 61 24.25 3.36 15.04
C LYS A 61 22.99 3.76 15.79
N ARG A 62 21.83 3.36 15.29
CA ARG A 62 20.53 3.49 15.96
C ARG A 62 20.34 2.26 16.84
N LYS A 63 20.10 2.44 18.13
CA LYS A 63 20.09 1.33 19.10
C LYS A 63 18.79 1.33 19.87
N ILE A 64 17.87 0.50 19.38
CA ILE A 64 16.61 0.19 20.05
C ILE A 64 16.89 -0.32 21.48
N ILE A 65 16.30 0.33 22.46
CA ILE A 65 16.14 -0.21 23.81
C ILE A 65 14.91 -1.14 23.77
N LEU A 66 15.14 -2.44 23.61
CA LEU A 66 14.08 -3.43 23.77
C LEU A 66 13.73 -3.53 25.25
N ASP A 67 12.54 -3.08 25.64
CA ASP A 67 11.97 -3.42 26.94
C ASP A 67 11.84 -4.95 27.04
N SER A 68 12.58 -5.52 27.99
CA SER A 68 12.66 -6.95 28.21
C SER A 68 11.40 -7.44 28.92
N PHE A 69 10.40 -7.85 28.14
CA PHE A 69 9.28 -8.64 28.66
C PHE A 69 9.68 -10.13 28.72
N PRO A 70 9.46 -10.82 29.85
CA PRO A 70 9.76 -12.23 29.97
C PRO A 70 8.69 -13.05 29.24
N GLU A 71 9.18 -13.94 28.36
CA GLU A 71 8.47 -15.03 27.69
C GLU A 71 7.26 -14.64 26.83
N HIS A 72 7.37 -14.84 25.51
CA HIS A 72 6.59 -15.82 24.75
C HIS A 72 7.14 -15.95 23.32
N LYS A 73 7.56 -17.18 22.96
CA LYS A 73 7.73 -17.76 21.61
C LYS A 73 8.27 -16.85 20.47
N ARG A 74 9.58 -16.97 20.21
CA ARG A 74 10.27 -16.68 18.93
C ARG A 74 9.86 -15.37 18.22
N HIS A 75 9.93 -14.24 18.92
CA HIS A 75 10.10 -12.98 18.21
C HIS A 75 11.54 -12.94 17.67
N ARG A 76 11.69 -13.07 16.34
CA ARG A 76 12.95 -12.82 15.65
C ARG A 76 13.38 -11.40 16.00
N THR A 77 14.48 -11.24 16.73
CA THR A 77 15.10 -9.93 16.97
C THR A 77 15.61 -9.41 15.63
N TRP A 78 15.11 -8.26 15.21
CA TRP A 78 15.45 -7.63 13.94
C TRP A 78 16.89 -7.15 13.96
N THR A 79 17.56 -7.21 12.82
CA THR A 79 18.83 -6.52 12.66
C THR A 79 18.60 -5.02 12.49
N GLU A 80 19.60 -4.22 12.87
CA GLU A 80 19.60 -2.77 12.66
C GLU A 80 19.32 -2.42 11.19
N LEU A 81 19.96 -3.15 10.26
CA LEU A 81 19.76 -2.96 8.82
C LEU A 81 18.32 -3.20 8.37
N GLU A 82 17.67 -4.28 8.82
CA GLU A 82 16.28 -4.57 8.44
C GLU A 82 15.31 -3.51 8.96
N TYR A 83 15.61 -2.92 10.12
CA TYR A 83 14.84 -1.80 10.66
C TYR A 83 15.04 -0.53 9.83
N GLU A 84 16.28 -0.18 9.47
CA GLU A 84 16.54 0.98 8.63
C GLU A 84 15.89 0.86 7.25
N MET A 85 15.94 -0.32 6.62
CA MET A 85 15.24 -0.59 5.36
C MET A 85 13.73 -0.45 5.48
N MET A 86 13.15 -0.86 6.61
CA MET A 86 11.72 -0.69 6.86
C MET A 86 11.35 0.79 6.96
N LEU A 87 12.14 1.59 7.69
CA LEU A 87 11.91 3.04 7.81
C LEU A 87 12.07 3.77 6.48
N GLU A 88 13.04 3.37 5.66
CA GLU A 88 13.24 3.92 4.32
C GLU A 88 12.01 3.65 3.43
N GLU A 89 11.53 2.41 3.40
CA GLU A 89 10.33 2.06 2.65
C GLU A 89 9.07 2.78 3.19
N ALA A 90 8.96 2.92 4.52
CA ALA A 90 7.86 3.67 5.14
C ALA A 90 7.89 5.15 4.76
N THR A 91 9.09 5.75 4.67
CA THR A 91 9.26 7.14 4.20
C THR A 91 8.78 7.29 2.77
N LEU A 92 9.20 6.41 1.86
CA LEU A 92 8.75 6.44 0.46
C LEU A 92 7.22 6.31 0.36
N LEU A 93 6.62 5.43 1.16
CA LEU A 93 5.16 5.28 1.19
C LEU A 93 4.44 6.52 1.76
N CYS A 94 5.07 7.25 2.68
CA CYS A 94 4.52 8.53 3.17
C CYS A 94 4.51 9.57 2.05
N GLU A 95 5.61 9.72 1.31
CA GLU A 95 5.70 10.66 0.18
C GLU A 95 4.61 10.40 -0.88
N GLU A 96 4.33 9.13 -1.17
CA GLU A 96 3.26 8.77 -2.10
C GLU A 96 1.87 9.05 -1.55
N LEU A 97 1.64 8.75 -0.27
CA LEU A 97 0.39 9.08 0.41
C LEU A 97 0.18 10.60 0.48
N GLU A 98 1.24 11.38 0.66
CA GLU A 98 1.17 12.84 0.67
C GLU A 98 0.66 13.36 -0.67
N LEU A 99 1.25 12.88 -1.77
CA LEU A 99 0.81 13.22 -3.13
C LEU A 99 -0.67 12.84 -3.35
N LEU A 100 -1.06 11.62 -2.98
CA LEU A 100 -2.44 11.16 -3.15
C LEU A 100 -3.42 11.97 -2.29
N LEU A 101 -3.07 12.31 -1.05
CA LEU A 101 -3.91 13.15 -0.19
C LEU A 101 -4.03 14.58 -0.73
N ALA A 102 -2.95 15.15 -1.26
CA ALA A 102 -2.99 16.47 -1.89
C ALA A 102 -3.95 16.48 -3.10
N VAL A 103 -3.83 15.48 -3.98
CA VAL A 103 -4.73 15.32 -5.12
C VAL A 103 -6.19 15.09 -4.66
N ALA A 104 -6.40 14.26 -3.63
CA ALA A 104 -7.74 14.05 -3.07
C ALA A 104 -8.34 15.34 -2.48
N ALA A 105 -7.52 16.21 -1.88
CA ALA A 105 -7.96 17.50 -1.37
C ALA A 105 -8.39 18.43 -2.52
N ASP A 106 -7.60 18.48 -3.59
CA ASP A 106 -7.92 19.25 -4.80
C ASP A 106 -9.23 18.75 -5.44
N LEU A 107 -9.38 17.44 -5.59
CA LEU A 107 -10.60 16.81 -6.08
C LEU A 107 -11.81 17.13 -5.20
N CYS A 108 -11.67 17.19 -3.87
CA CYS A 108 -12.80 17.61 -3.04
C CYS A 108 -13.20 19.06 -3.21
N ARG A 109 -12.25 19.96 -3.51
CA ARG A 109 -12.60 21.34 -3.85
C ARG A 109 -13.35 21.40 -5.18
N ASP A 110 -12.87 20.67 -6.19
CA ASP A 110 -13.44 20.71 -7.54
C ASP A 110 -14.80 20.00 -7.64
N LEU A 111 -14.95 18.89 -6.93
CA LEU A 111 -16.18 18.08 -6.91
C LEU A 111 -17.13 18.44 -5.77
N THR A 112 -16.79 19.45 -4.96
CA THR A 112 -17.58 19.90 -3.79
C THR A 112 -17.85 18.80 -2.75
N CYS A 113 -16.92 17.86 -2.55
CA CYS A 113 -16.98 16.91 -1.44
C CYS A 113 -16.39 17.48 -0.14
N ASP A 114 -16.75 16.89 1.00
CA ASP A 114 -16.21 17.27 2.30
C ASP A 114 -14.72 16.95 2.40
N PRO A 115 -13.82 17.96 2.51
CA PRO A 115 -12.39 17.74 2.59
C PRO A 115 -11.90 17.46 4.03
N SER A 116 -12.78 17.47 5.04
CA SER A 116 -12.41 17.39 6.46
C SER A 116 -11.51 16.19 6.78
N GLN A 117 -11.88 15.02 6.28
CA GLN A 117 -11.13 13.79 6.52
C GLN A 117 -9.77 13.79 5.81
N VAL A 118 -9.70 14.34 4.59
CA VAL A 118 -8.42 14.48 3.86
C VAL A 118 -7.49 15.41 4.62
N GLN A 119 -7.98 16.55 5.11
CA GLN A 119 -7.18 17.49 5.91
C GLN A 119 -6.67 16.87 7.21
N HIS A 120 -7.53 16.11 7.91
CA HIS A 120 -7.13 15.37 9.10
C HIS A 120 -6.02 14.36 8.79
N PHE A 121 -6.14 13.63 7.67
CA PHE A 121 -5.10 12.70 7.24
C PHE A 121 -3.82 13.39 6.82
N THR A 122 -3.86 14.52 6.11
CA THR A 122 -2.66 15.31 5.80
C THR A 122 -1.94 15.75 7.07
N ALA A 123 -2.67 16.23 8.08
CA ALA A 123 -2.08 16.60 9.36
C ALA A 123 -1.47 15.39 10.10
N THR A 124 -2.14 14.24 10.05
CA THR A 124 -1.66 12.99 10.65
C THR A 124 -0.41 12.48 9.94
N LEU A 125 -0.38 12.52 8.61
CA LEU A 125 0.76 12.07 7.80
C LEU A 125 1.99 12.92 8.09
N ARG A 126 1.83 14.24 8.22
CA ARG A 126 2.91 15.13 8.63
C ARG A 126 3.51 14.76 9.99
N GLN A 127 2.68 14.35 10.96
CA GLN A 127 3.18 13.88 12.26
C GLN A 127 3.96 12.57 12.12
N ILE A 128 3.54 11.68 11.22
CA ILE A 128 4.25 10.43 10.90
C ILE A 128 5.62 10.75 10.28
N GLU A 129 5.67 11.67 9.31
CA GLU A 129 6.91 12.11 8.67
C GLU A 129 7.87 12.76 9.67
N GLU A 130 7.36 13.59 10.58
CA GLU A 130 8.16 14.17 11.67
C GLU A 130 8.80 13.09 12.54
N HIS A 131 8.08 12.00 12.82
CA HIS A 131 8.62 10.84 13.53
C HIS A 131 9.69 10.10 12.71
N LEU A 132 9.47 9.90 11.40
CA LEU A 132 10.42 9.20 10.51
C LEU A 132 11.73 9.98 10.32
N VAL A 133 11.67 11.32 10.29
CA VAL A 133 12.83 12.20 10.10
C VAL A 133 13.53 12.53 11.43
N SER A 134 12.89 12.25 12.57
CA SER A 134 13.48 12.49 13.88
C SER A 134 14.76 11.67 14.11
N THR A 135 15.66 12.19 14.95
CA THR A 135 16.89 11.47 15.34
C THR A 135 16.64 10.41 16.42
N ASP A 136 15.42 10.34 16.94
CA ASP A 136 15.05 9.46 18.04
C ASP A 136 14.68 8.08 17.52
N ASP A 137 15.03 7.04 18.28
CA ASP A 137 14.62 5.68 17.94
C ASP A 137 13.10 5.51 18.13
N LEU A 138 12.42 4.99 17.11
CA LEU A 138 10.99 4.68 17.20
C LEU A 138 10.79 3.34 17.93
N THR A 139 9.86 3.34 18.87
CA THR A 139 9.39 2.12 19.52
C THR A 139 8.52 1.29 18.57
N GLU A 140 8.46 -0.03 18.78
CA GLU A 140 7.58 -0.92 18.00
C GLU A 140 6.11 -0.45 18.06
N ARG A 141 5.69 0.07 19.21
CA ARG A 141 4.35 0.64 19.39
C ARG A 141 4.11 1.85 18.49
N GLN A 142 5.08 2.76 18.36
CA GLN A 142 4.97 3.91 17.46
C GLN A 142 4.89 3.47 16.00
N VAL A 143 5.78 2.57 15.57
CA VAL A 143 5.77 2.02 14.20
C VAL A 143 4.41 1.39 13.87
N ARG A 144 3.84 0.63 14.80
CA ARG A 144 2.52 0.02 14.64
C ARG A 144 1.41 1.06 14.48
N VAL A 145 1.40 2.10 15.31
CA VAL A 145 0.40 3.18 15.22
C VAL A 145 0.52 3.91 13.89
N MET A 146 1.75 4.23 13.46
CA MET A 146 2.01 4.87 12.16
C MET A 146 1.48 4.00 11.01
N CYS A 147 1.79 2.70 11.01
CA CYS A 147 1.28 1.77 10.00
C CYS A 147 -0.24 1.70 9.98
N GLN A 148 -0.90 1.68 11.15
CA GLN A 148 -2.36 1.68 11.26
C GLN A 148 -2.97 2.98 10.71
N GLN A 149 -2.35 4.12 10.97
CA GLN A 149 -2.78 5.41 10.42
C GLN A 149 -2.64 5.41 8.89
N MET A 150 -1.51 4.95 8.34
CA MET A 150 -1.31 4.84 6.90
C MET A 150 -2.29 3.86 6.24
N ILE A 151 -2.60 2.73 6.90
CA ILE A 151 -3.65 1.79 6.44
C ILE A 151 -4.99 2.52 6.33
N ALA A 152 -5.37 3.29 7.35
CA ALA A 152 -6.64 4.03 7.35
C ALA A 152 -6.70 5.05 6.20
N MET A 153 -5.60 5.75 5.93
CA MET A 153 -5.49 6.68 4.80
C MET A 153 -5.68 5.97 3.47
N MET A 154 -4.94 4.88 3.23
CA MET A 154 -5.02 4.11 1.99
C MET A 154 -6.42 3.54 1.77
N GLN A 155 -7.05 3.00 2.82
CA GLN A 155 -8.42 2.50 2.77
C GLN A 155 -9.41 3.62 2.42
N TYR A 156 -9.28 4.78 3.07
CA TYR A 156 -10.15 5.92 2.79
C TYR A 156 -10.03 6.37 1.33
N LEU A 157 -8.81 6.55 0.82
CA LEU A 157 -8.57 6.94 -0.57
C LEU A 157 -9.19 5.95 -1.55
N CYS A 158 -8.97 4.64 -1.33
CA CYS A 158 -9.55 3.58 -2.15
C CYS A 158 -11.08 3.48 -2.06
N GLN A 159 -11.69 3.82 -0.93
CA GLN A 159 -13.15 3.72 -0.75
C GLN A 159 -13.90 4.96 -1.19
N ARG A 160 -13.33 6.15 -0.99
CA ARG A 160 -14.01 7.44 -1.16
C ARG A 160 -13.57 8.19 -2.40
N HIS A 161 -12.35 7.98 -2.87
CA HIS A 161 -11.78 8.77 -3.95
C HIS A 161 -11.37 7.95 -5.18
N TYR A 162 -11.43 6.62 -5.15
CA TYR A 162 -10.99 5.77 -6.27
C TYR A 162 -11.60 6.16 -7.63
N ASP A 163 -12.89 6.47 -7.66
CA ASP A 163 -13.57 6.94 -8.88
C ASP A 163 -13.17 8.37 -9.24
N HIS A 164 -12.95 9.25 -8.25
CA HIS A 164 -12.47 10.62 -8.47
C HIS A 164 -11.07 10.65 -9.11
N PHE A 165 -10.16 9.79 -8.66
CA PHE A 165 -8.85 9.61 -9.29
C PHE A 165 -8.97 9.12 -10.75
N GLY A 166 -10.03 8.39 -11.09
CA GLY A 166 -10.32 7.99 -12.46
C GLY A 166 -10.64 9.15 -13.39
N LEU A 167 -11.20 10.25 -12.87
CA LEU A 167 -11.54 11.45 -13.67
C LEU A 167 -10.29 12.19 -14.17
N ILE A 168 -9.15 11.98 -13.53
CA ILE A 168 -7.86 12.64 -13.82
C ILE A 168 -6.77 11.64 -14.22
N GLU A 169 -7.16 10.41 -14.61
CA GLU A 169 -6.24 9.36 -15.05
C GLU A 169 -5.16 8.98 -14.01
N MET A 170 -5.46 9.14 -12.72
CA MET A 170 -4.54 8.82 -11.61
C MET A 170 -4.90 7.55 -10.83
N GLN A 171 -5.87 6.77 -11.33
CA GLN A 171 -6.36 5.57 -10.66
C GLN A 171 -5.29 4.46 -10.59
N ASP A 172 -4.43 4.36 -11.60
CA ASP A 172 -3.35 3.38 -11.63
C ASP A 172 -2.28 3.70 -10.57
N GLN A 173 -1.96 4.97 -10.36
CA GLN A 173 -1.04 5.43 -9.32
C GLN A 173 -1.57 5.06 -7.92
N LEU A 174 -2.87 5.28 -7.66
CA LEU A 174 -3.50 4.85 -6.41
C LEU A 174 -3.41 3.33 -6.23
N ARG A 175 -3.63 2.56 -7.30
CA ARG A 175 -3.54 1.10 -7.28
C ARG A 175 -2.12 0.61 -7.03
N GLU A 176 -1.13 1.18 -7.70
CA GLU A 176 0.28 0.84 -7.54
C GLU A 176 0.79 1.16 -6.14
N CYS A 177 0.41 2.32 -5.59
CA CYS A 177 0.73 2.72 -4.22
C CYS A 177 0.09 1.73 -3.22
N ARG A 178 -1.20 1.39 -3.39
CA ARG A 178 -1.87 0.36 -2.58
C ARG A 178 -1.14 -0.98 -2.65
N ASP A 179 -0.73 -1.43 -3.82
CA ASP A 179 -0.06 -2.73 -3.99
C ASP A 179 1.33 -2.76 -3.35
N ARG A 180 2.06 -1.64 -3.37
CA ARG A 180 3.31 -1.47 -2.62
C ARG A 180 3.07 -1.45 -1.12
N PHE A 181 2.08 -0.69 -0.67
CA PHE A 181 1.70 -0.61 0.72
C PHE A 181 1.28 -1.99 1.28
N MET A 182 0.51 -2.77 0.52
CA MET A 182 0.17 -4.15 0.90
C MET A 182 1.39 -5.07 1.00
N ARG A 183 2.36 -4.93 0.08
CA ARG A 183 3.62 -5.68 0.16
C ARG A 183 4.43 -5.29 1.39
N PHE A 184 4.54 -4.00 1.69
CA PHE A 184 5.16 -3.49 2.90
C PHE A 184 4.51 -4.10 4.15
N ILE A 185 3.19 -3.99 4.29
CA ILE A 185 2.47 -4.55 5.44
C ILE A 185 2.68 -6.06 5.56
N CYS A 186 2.61 -6.82 4.46
CA CYS A 186 2.85 -8.26 4.47
C CYS A 186 4.30 -8.62 4.86
N GLN A 187 5.28 -7.88 4.34
CA GLN A 187 6.69 -8.08 4.63
C GLN A 187 7.04 -7.80 6.10
N TYR A 188 6.39 -6.79 6.68
CA TYR A 188 6.64 -6.34 8.05
C TYR A 188 5.50 -6.73 9.02
N ALA A 189 4.60 -7.64 8.63
CA ALA A 189 3.39 -8.00 9.40
C ALA A 189 3.70 -8.50 10.82
N ALA A 190 4.82 -9.20 10.98
CA ALA A 190 5.31 -9.67 12.29
C ALA A 190 5.75 -8.51 13.20
N MET A 191 6.23 -7.41 12.64
CA MET A 191 6.66 -6.20 13.35
C MET A 191 5.48 -5.27 13.66
N VAL A 192 4.56 -5.11 12.70
CA VAL A 192 3.30 -4.37 12.92
C VAL A 192 2.36 -5.16 13.85
N GLY A 193 2.73 -6.40 14.18
CA GLY A 193 2.05 -7.34 15.05
C GLY A 193 0.59 -7.58 14.66
N LEU A 194 0.39 -7.83 13.38
CA LEU A 194 -0.88 -8.26 12.79
C LEU A 194 -1.16 -9.77 13.00
N TYR A 195 -0.25 -10.50 13.67
CA TYR A 195 -0.40 -11.93 13.99
C TYR A 195 -0.85 -12.21 15.44
N GLN A 196 -1.47 -11.24 16.12
CA GLN A 196 -2.02 -11.46 17.47
C GLN A 196 -3.40 -12.08 17.43
#